data_AF-A0A2V8EQT9-F1
#
_entry.id   AF-A0A2V8EQT9-F1
#
_cell.length_a   1.000
_cell.length_b   1.000
_cell.length_c   1.000
_cell.angle_alpha   90.00
_cell.angle_beta   90.00
_cell.angle_gamma   90.00
#
_symmetry.space_group_name_H-M   'P 1'
#
loop_
_entity.id
_entity.type
_entity.pdbx_description
1 polymer ?
#
loop_
_entity_poly.entity_id
_entity_poly.type
_entity_poly.pdbx_seq_one_letter_code
_entity_poly.pdbx_strand_id
1 'polypeptide(L)' 'RGIDRGRLGSELVDPAIDFAKVAQGLGVHAEGPITDPKDLGPAIARAVAVVKRGEPALVDVVCQPR' A
#
# COMPACT_ATOMS: atom_id res chain seq x y z
N ARG A 1 31.03 -11.54 -9.03
CA ARG A 1 30.47 -12.88 -8.75
C ARG A 1 29.56 -12.72 -7.52
N GLY A 2 28.24 -12.95 -7.64
CA GLY A 2 27.24 -12.75 -6.55
C GLY A 2 26.20 -11.63 -6.75
N ILE A 3 26.18 -10.97 -7.92
CA ILE A 3 25.25 -9.85 -8.21
C ILE A 3 23.79 -10.33 -8.21
N ASP A 4 23.58 -11.58 -8.61
CA ASP A 4 22.31 -12.31 -8.69
C ASP A 4 21.69 -12.64 -7.32
N ARG A 5 22.48 -12.62 -6.23
CA ARG A 5 22.02 -12.97 -4.88
C ARG A 5 21.98 -11.79 -3.90
N GLY A 6 22.38 -10.60 -4.34
CA GLY A 6 22.44 -9.41 -3.48
C GLY A 6 21.10 -8.99 -2.84
N ARG A 7 19.98 -9.44 -3.41
CA ARG A 7 18.63 -9.15 -2.89
C ARG A 7 18.21 -10.08 -1.75
N LEU A 8 18.81 -11.26 -1.63
CA LEU A 8 18.47 -12.23 -0.59
C LEU A 8 18.82 -11.65 0.79
N GLY A 9 17.80 -11.43 1.63
CA GLY A 9 17.93 -10.83 2.95
C GLY A 9 18.11 -9.30 2.97
N SER A 10 18.14 -8.65 1.81
CA SER A 10 18.25 -7.18 1.68
C SER A 10 16.97 -6.53 1.15
N GLU A 11 16.12 -7.31 0.49
CA GLU A 11 14.83 -6.87 -0.02
C GLU A 11 13.71 -7.76 0.53
N LEU A 12 12.57 -7.14 0.83
CA LEU A 12 11.31 -7.82 1.15
C LEU A 12 10.46 -7.85 -0.12
N VAL A 13 10.84 -8.76 -1.01
CA VAL A 13 10.22 -8.95 -2.32
C VAL A 13 9.83 -10.42 -2.44
N ASP A 14 8.57 -10.68 -2.78
CA ASP A 14 7.96 -12.00 -2.97
C ASP A 14 7.60 -12.80 -1.67
N PRO A 15 6.37 -12.61 -1.14
CA PRO A 15 5.35 -11.69 -1.63
C PRO A 15 5.73 -10.23 -1.33
N ALA A 16 5.23 -9.29 -2.15
CA ALA A 16 5.30 -7.89 -1.79
C ALA A 16 4.60 -7.65 -0.43
N ILE A 17 5.09 -6.69 0.34
CA ILE A 17 4.47 -6.32 1.61
C ILE A 17 3.08 -5.76 1.33
N ASP A 18 2.06 -6.32 1.98
CA ASP A 18 0.70 -5.79 1.97
C ASP A 18 0.57 -4.72 3.07
N PHE A 19 0.87 -3.46 2.71
CA PHE A 19 0.82 -2.35 3.65
C PHE A 19 -0.61 -2.02 4.10
N ALA A 20 -1.60 -2.26 3.25
CA ALA A 20 -3.00 -2.12 3.60
C ALA A 20 -3.39 -3.07 4.75
N LYS A 21 -2.94 -4.32 4.69
CA LYS A 21 -3.17 -5.30 5.75
C LYS A 21 -2.46 -4.94 7.05
N VAL A 22 -1.23 -4.45 6.97
CA VAL A 22 -0.48 -3.96 8.14
C VAL A 22 -1.23 -2.80 8.80
N ALA A 23 -1.67 -1.82 8.02
CA ALA A 23 -2.44 -0.68 8.53
C ALA A 23 -3.75 -1.11 9.19
N GLN A 24 -4.48 -2.05 8.58
CA GLN A 24 -5.69 -2.63 9.18
C GLN A 24 -5.41 -3.31 10.53
N GLY A 25 -4.28 -4.02 10.66
CA GLY A 25 -3.85 -4.62 11.92
C GLY A 25 -3.56 -3.61 13.03
N LEU A 26 -3.25 -2.36 12.66
CA LEU A 26 -3.05 -1.23 13.57
C LEU A 26 -4.34 -0.45 13.86
N GLY A 27 -5.50 -0.92 13.36
CA GLY A 27 -6.78 -0.24 13.51
C GLY A 27 -6.96 0.97 12.58
N VAL A 28 -6.09 1.12 11.57
CA VAL A 28 -6.18 2.20 10.58
C VAL A 28 -7.02 1.73 9.40
N HIS A 29 -7.94 2.55 8.92
CA HIS A 29 -8.64 2.27 7.67
C HIS A 29 -7.64 2.22 6.51
N ALA A 30 -7.70 1.20 5.67
CA ALA A 30 -6.79 1.09 4.54
C ALA A 30 -7.47 0.59 3.27
N GLU A 31 -7.11 1.22 2.15
CA GLU A 31 -7.48 0.87 0.78
C GLU A 31 -6.22 0.39 0.04
N GLY A 32 -6.32 -0.70 -0.72
CA GLY A 32 -5.24 -1.21 -1.57
C GLY A 32 -4.79 -2.65 -1.24
N PRO A 33 -3.76 -3.16 -1.94
CA PRO A 33 -2.94 -2.45 -2.94
C PRO A 33 -3.72 -2.12 -4.22
N ILE A 34 -3.73 -0.84 -4.61
CA ILE A 34 -4.40 -0.35 -5.82
C ILE A 34 -3.43 -0.47 -7.00
N THR A 35 -3.80 -1.29 -7.99
CA THR A 35 -3.01 -1.49 -9.22
C THR A 35 -3.69 -0.95 -10.47
N ASP A 36 -5.03 -0.83 -10.49
CA ASP A 36 -5.76 -0.15 -11.57
C ASP A 36 -5.93 1.34 -11.21
N PRO A 37 -5.41 2.28 -12.02
CA PRO A 37 -5.58 3.71 -11.80
C PRO A 37 -7.04 4.18 -11.71
N LYS A 38 -8.00 3.44 -12.29
CA LYS A 38 -9.43 3.77 -12.23
C LYS A 38 -10.00 3.66 -10.81
N ASP A 39 -9.44 2.77 -10.00
CA ASP A 39 -9.90 2.51 -8.64
C ASP A 39 -9.35 3.54 -7.65
N LEU A 40 -8.31 4.28 -8.03
CA LEU A 40 -7.65 5.27 -7.18
C LEU A 40 -8.56 6.42 -6.76
N GLY A 41 -9.29 7.01 -7.72
CA GLY A 41 -10.20 8.13 -7.44
C GLY A 41 -11.28 7.78 -6.41
N PRO A 42 -12.05 6.70 -6.63
CA PRO A 42 -13.02 6.21 -5.65
C PRO A 42 -12.40 5.85 -4.29
N ALA A 43 -11.22 5.24 -4.24
CA ALA A 43 -10.55 4.89 -3.00
C ALA A 43 -10.15 6.13 -2.19
N ILE A 44 -9.60 7.16 -2.85
CA ILE A 44 -9.30 8.44 -2.21
C ILE A 44 -10.57 9.07 -1.64
N ALA A 45 -11.70 9.05 -2.36
CA ALA A 45 -12.95 9.61 -1.86
C ALA A 45 -13.43 8.92 -0.56
N ARG A 46 -13.31 7.59 -0.48
CA ARG A 46 -13.64 6.81 0.73
C ARG A 46 -12.68 7.12 1.88
N ALA A 47 -11.38 7.15 1.61
CA ALA A 47 -10.36 7.50 2.61
C ALA A 47 -10.55 8.92 3.15
N VAL A 48 -10.88 9.91 2.30
CA VAL A 48 -11.19 11.28 2.74
C VAL A 48 -12.42 11.32 3.63
N ALA A 49 -13.45 10.51 3.35
CA ALA A 49 -14.62 10.43 4.23
C ALA A 49 -14.25 9.90 5.63
N VAL A 50 -13.29 8.99 5.74
CA VAL A 50 -12.75 8.48 7.02
C VAL A 50 -12.00 9.57 7.76
N VAL A 51 -11.09 10.26 7.08
CA VAL A 51 -10.31 11.37 7.67
C VAL A 51 -11.22 12.49 8.18
N LYS A 52 -12.29 12.81 7.45
CA LYS A 52 -13.29 13.81 7.89
C LYS A 52 -14.06 13.41 9.14
N ARG A 53 -14.12 12.13 9.51
CA ARG A 53 -14.71 11.65 10.77
C ARG A 53 -13.72 11.66 11.94
N GLY A 54 -12.46 12.03 11.70
CA GLY A 54 -11.41 12.09 12.71
C GLY A 54 -10.56 10.82 12.83
N GLU A 55 -10.72 9.86 11.92
CA GLU A 55 -9.99 8.60 11.91
C GLU A 55 -8.85 8.63 10.87
N PRO A 56 -7.70 7.98 11.13
CA PRO A 56 -6.63 7.88 10.13
C PRO A 56 -7.01 6.93 8.98
N ALA A 57 -6.48 7.20 7.79
CA ALA A 57 -6.66 6.37 6.61
C ALA A 57 -5.35 6.22 5.81
N LEU A 58 -5.11 5.03 5.25
CA LEU A 58 -4.01 4.72 4.34
C LEU A 58 -4.55 4.32 2.96
N VAL A 59 -3.90 4.78 1.89
CA VAL A 59 -4.20 4.37 0.52
C VAL A 59 -2.89 3.84 -0.08
N ASP A 60 -2.81 2.53 -0.28
CA ASP A 60 -1.66 1.83 -0.86
C ASP A 60 -1.80 1.77 -2.38
N VAL A 61 -0.88 2.41 -3.11
CA VAL A 61 -0.95 2.56 -4.57
C VAL A 61 0.35 2.07 -5.20
N VAL A 62 0.22 1.11 -6.12
CA VAL A 62 1.35 0.60 -6.89
C VAL A 62 1.60 1.52 -8.08
N CYS A 63 2.73 2.23 -8.05
CA CYS A 63 3.13 3.19 -9.08
C CYS A 63 4.29 2.66 -9.94
N GLN A 64 4.42 3.20 -11.15
CA GLN A 64 5.56 2.91 -12.01
C GLN A 64 6.86 3.50 -11.42
N PRO A 65 8.00 2.79 -11.50
CA PRO A 65 9.31 3.36 -11.19
C PRO A 65 9.58 4.59 -12.07
N ARG A 66 10.23 5.61 -11.52
CA ARG A 66 10.52 6.87 -12.22
C ARG A 66 11.88 6.89 -12.88
#